data_AF-A0A2P4ES02-F1
#
_entry.id   AF-A0A2P4ES02-F1
#
_cell.length_a   1.000
_cell.length_b   1.000
_cell.length_c   1.000
_cell.angle_alpha   90.00
_cell.angle_beta   90.00
_cell.angle_gamma   90.00
#
_symmetry.space_group_name_H-M   'P 1'
#
loop_
_entity.id
_entity.type
_entity.pdbx_description
1 polymer ?
#
loop_
_entity_poly.entity_id
_entity_poly.type
_entity_poly.pdbx_seq_one_letter_code
_entity_poly.pdbx_strand_id
1 'polypeptide(L)'
;MFQQHLRALAICAFLAFVSGCLSGGGGSSDETPPAGPAASRATPAYLQAVGLGVSDLDAAVALYRDGLGMTERERLTRDNRIEVVMEPADKRGALVVLMEFTDGVGRNVQQNPGKLAFYVKDPATFATAFATAGGRIVVPPAPQPSVGGVIVGFGRDQDNNLIEIVGASDATHSYLSAVGIGVSDLEAARDFYANTFGFEQDQFLSIPGQYDEYILTSPVPGSSALVLMHWTNGAPYDYQDNPIKLELASADPALLADDIEKANLPINQAPAPSTDADLNGALVGYAADADGTMLELRRSIRPYLAGAAIGVADLEASVSFYQEALGMQQVTRRTRDNRDEVVLRSADNKGSQIVLMGFTDGEARNYSRNPGKLVFYARDPNAFAQSIRDAGGVILVEPVDQGPALGNAVVGFGRDLDNNLIEIVGDDSATESWFGAFGIGVSDLASAKAFYADTLGFKVSLFLPIAGQYNEYILQGYGGSALVLMNWTNGTPRNYTNNPVKLEIGSLSPEGFLETIGDAGQRVDQQVTEDPSRNDELVGYARDADGTVLEVLLAPWGQTAP
;
A
#
# COMPACT_ATOMS: atom_id res chain seq x y z
N MET A 1 7.71 -2.23 8.07
CA MET A 1 7.23 -2.29 9.48
C MET A 1 5.73 -2.55 9.62
N PHE A 2 4.94 -2.56 8.52
CA PHE A 2 3.47 -2.67 8.58
C PHE A 2 2.89 -4.09 8.48
N GLN A 3 3.72 -5.14 8.34
CA GLN A 3 3.25 -6.55 8.29
C GLN A 3 3.65 -7.38 9.53
N GLN A 4 4.47 -6.84 10.45
CA GLN A 4 4.91 -7.60 11.64
C GLN A 4 4.03 -7.37 12.87
N HIS A 5 3.09 -6.42 12.84
CA HIS A 5 2.18 -6.14 13.97
C HIS A 5 0.76 -6.71 13.81
N LEU A 6 0.45 -7.46 12.74
CA LEU A 6 -0.69 -8.38 12.74
C LEU A 6 -0.40 -9.70 13.50
N ARG A 7 0.87 -10.02 13.77
CA ARG A 7 1.24 -11.19 14.56
C ARG A 7 1.19 -10.87 16.06
N ALA A 8 0.00 -10.82 16.63
CA ALA A 8 -0.19 -10.89 18.07
C ALA A 8 -1.29 -11.89 18.44
N LEU A 9 -0.88 -12.90 19.22
CA LEU A 9 -1.67 -13.90 19.95
C LEU A 9 -2.14 -15.15 19.20
N ALA A 10 -1.17 -16.04 18.94
CA ALA A 10 -1.41 -17.47 18.84
C ALA A 10 -1.48 -18.11 20.25
N ILE A 11 -2.60 -18.75 20.59
CA ILE A 11 -2.69 -19.76 21.64
C ILE A 11 -3.42 -20.98 21.07
N CYS A 12 -2.70 -22.08 20.87
CA CYS A 12 -3.26 -23.42 20.86
C CYS A 12 -2.23 -24.41 21.41
N ALA A 13 -2.69 -25.28 22.31
CA ALA A 13 -1.87 -26.20 23.08
C ALA A 13 -1.54 -27.51 22.33
N PHE A 14 -0.41 -28.09 22.76
CA PHE A 14 0.33 -29.27 22.31
C PHE A 14 -0.46 -30.59 22.11
N LEU A 15 -0.06 -31.39 21.10
CA LEU A 15 0.44 -32.78 21.25
C LEU A 15 1.00 -33.37 19.94
N ALA A 16 2.14 -34.07 20.06
CA ALA A 16 2.93 -34.69 19.00
C ALA A 16 2.64 -36.19 18.81
N PHE A 17 3.00 -36.79 17.66
CA PHE A 17 4.04 -37.85 17.51
C PHE A 17 4.13 -38.44 16.07
N VAL A 18 5.35 -38.40 15.52
CA VAL A 18 6.16 -39.42 14.78
C VAL A 18 5.97 -39.78 13.29
N SER A 19 7.08 -39.51 12.58
CA SER A 19 7.83 -40.18 11.48
C SER A 19 7.23 -41.25 10.56
N GLY A 20 7.64 -41.14 9.28
CA GLY A 20 7.82 -42.26 8.35
C GLY A 20 8.58 -41.83 7.08
N CYS A 21 9.65 -42.53 6.73
CA CYS A 21 10.66 -42.17 5.72
C CYS A 21 10.40 -42.77 4.31
N LEU A 22 11.12 -42.20 3.33
CA LEU A 22 11.86 -42.83 2.20
C LEU A 22 11.23 -43.10 0.81
N SER A 23 12.05 -42.71 -0.18
CA SER A 23 12.24 -43.21 -1.58
C SER A 23 11.16 -42.84 -2.61
N GLY A 24 11.45 -42.47 -3.85
CA GLY A 24 12.66 -42.55 -4.68
C GLY A 24 12.26 -43.08 -6.06
N GLY A 25 12.68 -42.43 -7.15
CA GLY A 25 12.45 -42.97 -8.50
C GLY A 25 12.62 -41.94 -9.61
N GLY A 26 13.77 -41.96 -10.28
CA GLY A 26 14.03 -41.21 -11.50
C GLY A 26 13.45 -41.91 -12.74
N GLY A 27 13.16 -41.10 -13.76
CA GLY A 27 12.80 -41.55 -15.11
C GLY A 27 13.01 -40.39 -16.07
N SER A 28 13.98 -40.54 -16.97
CA SER A 28 14.35 -39.59 -18.03
C SER A 28 13.49 -39.84 -19.28
N SER A 29 12.96 -38.78 -19.87
CA SER A 29 12.62 -38.75 -21.30
C SER A 29 12.81 -37.34 -21.84
N ASP A 30 13.68 -37.22 -22.85
CA ASP A 30 13.89 -36.04 -23.69
C ASP A 30 12.60 -35.63 -24.39
N GLU A 31 12.06 -34.47 -24.04
CA GLU A 31 11.18 -33.68 -24.89
C GLU A 31 11.70 -32.24 -24.94
N THR A 32 11.82 -31.71 -26.16
CA THR A 32 12.09 -30.30 -26.45
C THR A 32 11.17 -29.43 -25.59
N PRO A 33 11.66 -28.40 -24.85
CA PRO A 33 10.81 -27.67 -23.93
C PRO A 33 9.69 -26.99 -24.72
N PRO A 34 8.41 -27.17 -24.33
CA PRO A 34 7.39 -26.25 -24.78
C PRO A 34 7.82 -24.85 -24.35
N ALA A 35 7.49 -23.82 -25.14
CA ALA A 35 7.60 -22.44 -24.68
C ALA A 35 7.07 -22.39 -23.25
N GLY A 36 7.92 -21.99 -22.30
CA GLY A 36 7.57 -22.01 -20.89
C GLY A 36 6.23 -21.29 -20.71
N PRO A 37 5.33 -21.78 -19.83
CA PRO A 37 4.14 -21.02 -19.53
C PRO A 37 4.60 -19.63 -19.11
N ALA A 38 4.13 -18.59 -19.82
CA ALA A 38 4.24 -17.22 -19.34
C ALA A 38 3.80 -17.27 -17.88
N ALA A 39 4.69 -16.87 -16.96
CA ALA A 39 4.48 -17.06 -15.53
C ALA A 39 3.03 -16.67 -15.18
N SER A 40 2.24 -17.62 -14.66
CA SER A 40 0.84 -17.36 -14.32
C SER A 40 0.84 -16.25 -13.28
N ARG A 41 0.41 -15.05 -13.68
CA ARG A 41 0.46 -13.89 -12.82
C ARG A 41 -0.71 -13.94 -11.85
N ALA A 42 -0.42 -13.80 -10.56
CA ALA A 42 -1.48 -13.65 -9.56
C ALA A 42 -2.18 -12.29 -9.79
N THR A 43 -3.49 -12.27 -9.64
CA THR A 43 -4.32 -11.05 -9.71
C THR A 43 -4.96 -10.72 -8.37
N PRO A 44 -4.19 -10.72 -7.24
CA PRO A 44 -4.80 -10.52 -5.94
C PRO A 44 -5.49 -9.17 -5.87
N ALA A 45 -6.64 -9.17 -5.23
CA ALA A 45 -7.42 -7.98 -4.99
C ALA A 45 -7.15 -7.43 -3.60
N TYR A 46 -7.69 -6.23 -3.35
CA TYR A 46 -7.82 -5.68 -2.01
C TYR A 46 -9.12 -4.89 -1.88
N LEU A 47 -9.60 -4.73 -0.65
CA LEU A 47 -10.76 -3.89 -0.36
C LEU A 47 -10.35 -2.41 -0.38
N GLN A 48 -10.77 -1.71 -1.44
CA GLN A 48 -10.51 -0.28 -1.60
C GLN A 48 -11.51 0.57 -0.81
N ALA A 49 -12.78 0.18 -0.85
CA ALA A 49 -13.86 0.85 -0.15
C ALA A 49 -15.01 -0.12 0.16
N VAL A 50 -15.82 0.24 1.15
CA VAL A 50 -17.12 -0.41 1.40
C VAL A 50 -18.24 0.61 1.22
N GLY A 51 -19.23 0.27 0.41
CA GLY A 51 -20.48 1.00 0.32
C GLY A 51 -21.50 0.50 1.34
N LEU A 52 -22.17 1.43 2.02
CA LEU A 52 -23.22 1.14 3.01
C LEU A 52 -24.47 1.95 2.67
N GLY A 53 -25.58 1.25 2.47
CA GLY A 53 -26.90 1.87 2.36
C GLY A 53 -27.27 2.57 3.66
N VAL A 54 -27.74 3.82 3.56
CA VAL A 54 -28.17 4.63 4.71
C VAL A 54 -29.56 5.19 4.48
N SER A 55 -30.31 5.39 5.57
CA SER A 55 -31.68 5.94 5.51
C SER A 55 -31.72 7.47 5.46
N ASP A 56 -30.67 8.14 5.95
CA ASP A 56 -30.50 9.58 5.93
C ASP A 56 -29.01 9.89 5.72
N LEU A 57 -28.67 10.37 4.51
CA LEU A 57 -27.27 10.56 4.11
C LEU A 57 -26.57 11.61 4.96
N ASP A 58 -27.21 12.74 5.22
CA ASP A 58 -26.56 13.85 5.92
C ASP A 58 -26.40 13.55 7.42
N ALA A 59 -27.35 12.82 8.01
CA ALA A 59 -27.22 12.32 9.38
C ALA A 59 -26.07 11.30 9.50
N ALA A 60 -25.96 10.37 8.54
CA ALA A 60 -24.87 9.39 8.51
C ALA A 60 -23.51 10.09 8.31
N VAL A 61 -23.40 11.04 7.39
CA VAL A 61 -22.18 11.83 7.17
C VAL A 61 -21.77 12.57 8.44
N ALA A 62 -22.73 13.19 9.15
CA ALA A 62 -22.45 13.87 10.41
C ALA A 62 -21.93 12.90 11.48
N LEU A 63 -22.53 11.73 11.62
CA LEU A 63 -22.06 10.71 12.57
C LEU A 63 -20.65 10.19 12.21
N TYR A 64 -20.38 9.88 10.94
CA TYR A 64 -19.09 9.34 10.52
C TYR A 64 -17.98 10.40 10.63
N ARG A 65 -18.29 11.67 10.35
CA ARG A 65 -17.36 12.78 10.53
C ARG A 65 -17.11 13.10 12.00
N ASP A 66 -18.16 13.40 12.74
CA ASP A 66 -18.06 13.98 14.09
C ASP A 66 -17.90 12.90 15.17
N GLY A 67 -18.42 11.70 14.93
CA GLY A 67 -18.37 10.55 15.85
C GLY A 67 -17.24 9.56 15.59
N LEU A 68 -16.89 9.32 14.32
CA LEU A 68 -15.83 8.37 13.94
C LEU A 68 -14.54 9.05 13.46
N GLY A 69 -14.54 10.39 13.36
CA GLY A 69 -13.38 11.19 12.98
C GLY A 69 -13.05 11.17 11.49
N MET A 70 -13.93 10.64 10.64
CA MET A 70 -13.68 10.54 9.20
C MET A 70 -13.79 11.91 8.51
N THR A 71 -13.24 12.01 7.32
CA THR A 71 -13.33 13.23 6.48
C THR A 71 -14.07 12.92 5.19
N GLU A 72 -15.09 13.73 4.86
CA GLU A 72 -15.76 13.68 3.55
C GLU A 72 -14.77 14.12 2.47
N ARG A 73 -14.51 13.24 1.49
CA ARG A 73 -13.65 13.53 0.33
C ARG A 73 -14.46 14.08 -0.83
N GLU A 74 -15.61 13.46 -1.07
CA GLU A 74 -16.37 13.66 -2.28
C GLU A 74 -17.84 13.27 -2.07
N ARG A 75 -18.72 13.96 -2.78
CA ARG A 75 -20.14 13.64 -2.88
C ARG A 75 -20.52 13.47 -4.35
N LEU A 76 -21.07 12.31 -4.67
CA LEU A 76 -21.31 11.85 -6.03
C LEU A 76 -22.81 11.64 -6.24
N THR A 77 -23.32 12.09 -7.38
CA THR A 77 -24.69 11.80 -7.79
C THR A 77 -24.65 10.72 -8.85
N ARG A 78 -25.26 9.57 -8.55
CA ARG A 78 -25.47 8.47 -9.49
C ARG A 78 -26.93 8.47 -9.93
N ASP A 79 -27.25 7.70 -10.97
CA ASP A 79 -28.62 7.60 -11.48
C ASP A 79 -29.64 7.08 -10.44
N ASN A 80 -29.19 6.22 -9.53
CA ASN A 80 -30.06 5.54 -8.55
C ASN A 80 -29.74 5.85 -7.08
N ARG A 81 -28.73 6.66 -6.79
CA ARG A 81 -28.30 6.99 -5.43
C ARG A 81 -27.43 8.23 -5.37
N ILE A 82 -27.30 8.80 -4.19
CA ILE A 82 -26.26 9.77 -3.84
C ILE A 82 -25.24 9.04 -2.98
N GLU A 83 -23.96 9.19 -3.30
CA GLU A 83 -22.86 8.60 -2.55
C GLU A 83 -22.02 9.69 -1.87
N VAL A 84 -21.53 9.42 -0.66
CA VAL A 84 -20.53 10.25 0.02
C VAL A 84 -19.34 9.40 0.41
N VAL A 85 -18.16 9.74 -0.09
CA VAL A 85 -16.91 9.02 0.17
C VAL A 85 -16.24 9.60 1.42
N MET A 86 -16.07 8.77 2.44
CA MET A 86 -15.47 9.09 3.73
C MET A 86 -14.09 8.44 3.87
N GLU A 87 -13.08 9.24 4.21
CA GLU A 87 -11.71 8.77 4.48
C GLU A 87 -11.47 8.64 6.00
N PRO A 88 -10.91 7.51 6.48
CA PRO A 88 -10.51 7.38 7.89
C PRO A 88 -9.47 8.43 8.31
N ALA A 89 -9.53 8.88 9.56
CA ALA A 89 -8.67 9.96 10.08
C ALA A 89 -7.16 9.69 9.89
N ASP A 90 -6.76 8.43 10.13
CA ASP A 90 -5.36 7.99 9.96
C ASP A 90 -5.00 7.60 8.51
N LYS A 91 -5.93 7.74 7.56
CA LYS A 91 -5.75 7.40 6.12
C LYS A 91 -5.26 5.97 5.87
N ARG A 92 -5.57 5.08 6.82
CA ARG A 92 -5.31 3.64 6.80
C ARG A 92 -6.62 2.89 6.58
N GLY A 93 -6.52 1.77 5.85
CA GLY A 93 -7.66 0.93 5.52
C GLY A 93 -8.44 1.40 4.28
N ALA A 94 -9.61 0.79 4.11
CA ALA A 94 -10.58 1.10 3.07
C ALA A 94 -11.33 2.41 3.36
N LEU A 95 -11.85 3.02 2.29
CA LEU A 95 -12.80 4.12 2.39
C LEU A 95 -14.19 3.59 2.78
N VAL A 96 -15.06 4.47 3.29
CA VAL A 96 -16.49 4.18 3.44
C VAL A 96 -17.26 5.02 2.45
N VAL A 97 -18.18 4.43 1.71
CA VAL A 97 -19.09 5.10 0.79
C VAL A 97 -20.50 5.02 1.37
N LEU A 98 -21.02 6.12 1.89
CA LEU A 98 -22.40 6.19 2.39
C LEU A 98 -23.34 6.39 1.20
N MET A 99 -24.34 5.53 1.06
CA MET A 99 -25.21 5.46 -0.12
C MET A 99 -26.67 5.67 0.25
N GLU A 100 -27.25 6.79 -0.17
CA GLU A 100 -28.71 7.02 -0.09
C GLU A 100 -29.33 6.72 -1.45
N PHE A 101 -30.14 5.67 -1.53
CA PHE A 101 -30.79 5.27 -2.77
C PHE A 101 -31.98 6.17 -3.11
N THR A 102 -32.02 6.66 -4.35
CA THR A 102 -32.99 7.64 -4.85
C THR A 102 -33.93 7.06 -5.92
N ASP A 103 -33.78 5.79 -6.27
CA ASP A 103 -34.56 5.10 -7.31
C ASP A 103 -35.97 4.66 -6.86
N GLY A 104 -36.33 4.89 -5.60
CA GLY A 104 -37.62 4.49 -5.03
C GLY A 104 -37.75 2.99 -4.77
N VAL A 105 -36.69 2.20 -4.98
CA VAL A 105 -36.63 0.80 -4.59
C VAL A 105 -36.32 0.76 -3.09
N GLY A 106 -37.34 0.44 -2.29
CA GLY A 106 -37.20 0.33 -0.84
C GLY A 106 -36.21 -0.77 -0.47
N ARG A 107 -35.07 -0.40 0.10
CA ARG A 107 -34.04 -1.32 0.61
C ARG A 107 -34.03 -1.32 2.13
N ASN A 108 -33.76 -2.47 2.72
CA ASN A 108 -33.69 -2.60 4.18
C ASN A 108 -32.28 -2.29 4.68
N VAL A 109 -32.02 -1.01 4.95
CA VAL A 109 -30.72 -0.54 5.46
C VAL A 109 -30.50 -0.83 6.95
N GLN A 110 -31.52 -1.29 7.67
CA GLN A 110 -31.50 -1.45 9.13
C GLN A 110 -31.10 -2.86 9.61
N GLN A 111 -30.93 -3.80 8.68
CA GLN A 111 -30.70 -5.21 8.97
C GLN A 111 -29.38 -5.75 8.45
N ASN A 112 -28.42 -4.87 8.14
CA ASN A 112 -27.08 -5.31 7.74
C ASN A 112 -26.46 -6.22 8.84
N PRO A 113 -26.19 -7.51 8.54
CA PRO A 113 -25.59 -8.45 9.49
C PRO A 113 -24.07 -8.30 9.64
N GLY A 114 -23.45 -7.31 9.01
CA GLY A 114 -22.02 -7.02 9.06
C GLY A 114 -21.56 -6.08 10.19
N LYS A 115 -20.30 -5.64 10.11
CA LYS A 115 -19.68 -4.70 11.07
C LYS A 115 -18.65 -3.77 10.41
N LEU A 116 -18.30 -2.69 11.08
CA LEU A 116 -17.10 -1.88 10.79
C LEU A 116 -16.22 -1.86 12.03
N ALA A 117 -14.95 -2.25 11.90
CA ALA A 117 -14.01 -2.24 13.01
C ALA A 117 -13.05 -1.04 12.91
N PHE A 118 -13.11 -0.18 13.92
CA PHE A 118 -12.24 0.99 14.05
C PHE A 118 -11.19 0.76 15.14
N TYR A 119 -9.93 0.90 14.75
CA TYR A 119 -8.81 0.89 15.69
C TYR A 119 -8.50 2.32 16.09
N VAL A 120 -8.40 2.56 17.40
CA VAL A 120 -8.35 3.91 17.98
C VAL A 120 -7.39 3.97 19.16
N LYS A 121 -6.73 5.12 19.32
CA LYS A 121 -5.77 5.33 20.43
C LYS A 121 -6.45 5.35 21.80
N ASP A 122 -7.58 6.04 21.89
CA ASP A 122 -8.37 6.19 23.11
C ASP A 122 -9.83 5.74 22.85
N PRO A 123 -10.15 4.45 23.12
CA PRO A 123 -11.48 3.91 22.92
C PRO A 123 -12.58 4.62 23.72
N ALA A 124 -12.28 5.11 24.93
CA ALA A 124 -13.29 5.75 25.78
C ALA A 124 -13.68 7.12 25.24
N THR A 125 -12.70 7.92 24.85
CA THR A 125 -12.94 9.22 24.18
C THR A 125 -13.66 9.02 22.85
N PHE A 126 -13.22 8.02 22.06
CA PHE A 126 -13.87 7.68 20.79
C PHE A 126 -15.34 7.28 20.96
N ALA A 127 -15.64 6.37 21.89
CA ALA A 127 -17.02 5.96 22.18
C ALA A 127 -17.91 7.12 22.65
N THR A 128 -17.35 8.08 23.39
CA THR A 128 -18.06 9.28 23.83
C THR A 128 -18.39 10.20 22.66
N ALA A 129 -17.43 10.44 21.76
CA ALA A 129 -17.66 11.22 20.54
C ALA A 129 -18.71 10.57 19.65
N PHE A 130 -18.59 9.26 19.41
CA PHE A 130 -19.56 8.47 18.65
C PHE A 130 -20.98 8.58 19.23
N ALA A 131 -21.13 8.43 20.54
CA ALA A 131 -22.44 8.56 21.20
C ALA A 131 -23.02 9.97 21.10
N THR A 132 -22.16 11.00 21.25
CA THR A 132 -22.57 12.41 21.18
C THR A 132 -23.04 12.78 19.77
N ALA A 133 -22.43 12.20 18.74
CA ALA A 133 -22.79 12.42 17.33
C ALA A 133 -24.03 11.63 16.88
N GLY A 134 -24.68 10.87 17.77
CA GLY A 134 -25.92 10.15 17.50
C GLY A 134 -25.78 8.63 17.37
N GLY A 135 -24.57 8.09 17.53
CA GLY A 135 -24.35 6.65 17.64
C GLY A 135 -24.85 6.09 18.98
N ARG A 136 -25.06 4.78 19.05
CA ARG A 136 -25.48 4.09 20.28
C ARG A 136 -24.41 3.11 20.74
N ILE A 137 -23.81 3.33 21.90
CA ILE A 137 -22.93 2.33 22.52
C ILE A 137 -23.79 1.20 23.08
N VAL A 138 -23.54 -0.02 22.60
CA VAL A 138 -24.22 -1.25 23.07
C VAL A 138 -23.37 -2.02 24.07
N VAL A 139 -22.04 -1.94 23.94
CA VAL A 139 -21.07 -2.49 24.89
C VAL A 139 -19.97 -1.44 25.08
N PRO A 140 -19.83 -0.83 26.28
CA PRO A 140 -18.76 0.13 26.53
C PRO A 140 -17.36 -0.48 26.32
N PRO A 141 -16.39 0.28 25.81
CA PRO A 141 -15.02 -0.19 25.66
C PRO A 141 -14.43 -0.66 27.00
N ALA A 142 -13.97 -1.91 27.05
CA ALA A 142 -13.35 -2.51 28.23
C ALA A 142 -12.25 -3.51 27.83
N PRO A 143 -11.21 -3.70 28.67
CA PRO A 143 -10.21 -4.75 28.44
C PRO A 143 -10.85 -6.13 28.32
N GLN A 144 -10.48 -6.88 27.29
CA GLN A 144 -10.97 -8.23 27.03
C GLN A 144 -9.87 -9.26 27.36
N PRO A 145 -9.98 -10.01 28.47
CA PRO A 145 -8.95 -10.97 28.87
C PRO A 145 -8.70 -12.08 27.83
N SER A 146 -9.73 -12.47 27.08
CA SER A 146 -9.67 -13.50 26.03
C SER A 146 -8.75 -13.14 24.87
N VAL A 147 -8.47 -11.85 24.66
CA VAL A 147 -7.59 -11.33 23.62
C VAL A 147 -6.42 -10.54 24.22
N GLY A 148 -5.92 -10.98 25.37
CA GLY A 148 -4.71 -10.40 25.97
C GLY A 148 -4.91 -9.01 26.60
N GLY A 149 -6.14 -8.65 26.95
CA GLY A 149 -6.45 -7.37 27.59
C GLY A 149 -6.65 -6.21 26.63
N VAL A 150 -6.73 -6.47 25.32
CA VAL A 150 -7.11 -5.46 24.31
C VAL A 150 -8.45 -4.84 24.70
N ILE A 151 -8.55 -3.51 24.63
CA ILE A 151 -9.79 -2.79 24.92
C ILE A 151 -10.72 -2.93 23.72
N VAL A 152 -11.90 -3.51 23.91
CA VAL A 152 -12.92 -3.67 22.87
C VAL A 152 -14.26 -3.16 23.38
N GLY A 153 -14.97 -2.43 22.52
CA GLY A 153 -16.35 -2.00 22.71
C GLY A 153 -17.16 -2.12 21.43
N PHE A 154 -18.48 -2.01 21.56
CA PHE A 154 -19.39 -2.11 20.43
C PHE A 154 -20.43 -0.97 20.48
N GLY A 155 -20.72 -0.43 19.31
CA GLY A 155 -21.77 0.54 19.06
C GLY A 155 -22.64 0.15 17.88
N ARG A 156 -23.68 0.93 17.63
CA ARG A 156 -24.56 0.86 16.47
C ARG A 156 -24.70 2.27 15.89
N ASP A 157 -24.57 2.40 14.58
CA ASP A 157 -24.90 3.67 13.92
C ASP A 157 -26.43 3.84 13.77
N GLN A 158 -26.84 4.89 13.06
CA GLN A 158 -28.26 5.22 12.86
C GLN A 158 -29.00 4.20 11.98
N ASP A 159 -28.25 3.49 11.14
CA ASP A 159 -28.74 2.40 10.28
C ASP A 159 -28.49 1.02 10.89
N ASN A 160 -28.18 0.99 12.19
CA ASN A 160 -28.00 -0.22 12.98
C ASN A 160 -26.83 -1.11 12.49
N ASN A 161 -25.88 -0.58 11.71
CA ASN A 161 -24.61 -1.25 11.44
C ASN A 161 -23.81 -1.40 12.74
N LEU A 162 -23.18 -2.56 12.95
CA LEU A 162 -22.34 -2.79 14.12
C LEU A 162 -21.02 -2.02 13.97
N ILE A 163 -20.67 -1.21 14.96
CA ILE A 163 -19.39 -0.50 15.04
C ILE A 163 -18.56 -1.15 16.14
N GLU A 164 -17.47 -1.80 15.78
CA GLU A 164 -16.49 -2.35 16.71
C GLU A 164 -15.39 -1.32 16.98
N ILE A 165 -15.11 -1.06 18.26
CA ILE A 165 -14.12 -0.06 18.71
C ILE A 165 -13.00 -0.81 19.40
N VAL A 166 -11.79 -0.78 18.84
CA VAL A 166 -10.63 -1.53 19.32
C VAL A 166 -9.50 -0.58 19.73
N GLY A 167 -8.94 -0.78 20.92
CA GLY A 167 -7.80 -0.01 21.41
C GLY A 167 -6.50 -0.40 20.71
N ALA A 168 -5.82 0.60 20.15
CA ALA A 168 -4.55 0.44 19.44
C ALA A 168 -3.58 1.55 19.86
N SER A 169 -2.56 1.20 20.67
CA SER A 169 -1.64 2.18 21.26
C SER A 169 -0.75 2.90 20.24
N ASP A 170 -0.56 2.28 19.08
CA ASP A 170 0.20 2.81 17.94
C ASP A 170 -0.63 3.69 17.00
N ALA A 171 -1.96 3.77 17.21
CA ALA A 171 -2.82 4.64 16.44
C ALA A 171 -2.51 6.11 16.73
N THR A 172 -2.46 6.93 15.67
CA THR A 172 -2.37 8.39 15.83
C THR A 172 -3.78 8.98 15.92
N HIS A 173 -4.69 8.49 15.07
CA HIS A 173 -6.12 8.73 15.03
C HIS A 173 -6.88 7.43 14.70
N SER A 174 -8.21 7.49 14.54
CA SER A 174 -9.00 6.33 14.14
C SER A 174 -8.70 5.86 12.71
N TYR A 175 -8.71 4.55 12.49
CA TYR A 175 -8.71 3.97 11.16
C TYR A 175 -9.60 2.74 11.05
N LEU A 176 -10.10 2.47 9.85
CA LEU A 176 -10.93 1.32 9.54
C LEU A 176 -10.03 0.10 9.32
N SER A 177 -9.93 -0.78 10.31
CA SER A 177 -9.07 -1.97 10.21
C SER A 177 -9.74 -3.12 9.47
N ALA A 178 -11.05 -3.26 9.62
CA ALA A 178 -11.80 -4.36 9.03
C ALA A 178 -13.24 -3.96 8.69
N VAL A 179 -13.77 -4.58 7.64
CA VAL A 179 -15.15 -4.46 7.18
C VAL A 179 -15.77 -5.85 7.19
N GLY A 180 -16.87 -6.01 7.90
CA GLY A 180 -17.62 -7.24 7.98
C GLY A 180 -18.86 -7.24 7.10
N ILE A 181 -19.08 -8.33 6.40
CA ILE A 181 -20.37 -8.67 5.76
C ILE A 181 -20.92 -9.94 6.42
N GLY A 182 -22.24 -10.02 6.55
CA GLY A 182 -22.85 -11.28 6.95
C GLY A 182 -23.04 -12.20 5.76
N VAL A 183 -22.80 -13.50 5.96
CA VAL A 183 -22.89 -14.52 4.91
C VAL A 183 -23.71 -15.72 5.39
N SER A 184 -24.47 -16.33 4.48
CA SER A 184 -25.32 -17.49 4.82
C SER A 184 -24.52 -18.78 4.98
N ASP A 185 -23.42 -18.93 4.25
CA ASP A 185 -22.47 -20.05 4.36
C ASP A 185 -21.03 -19.52 4.53
N LEU A 186 -20.53 -19.64 5.75
CA LEU A 186 -19.27 -19.03 6.16
C LEU A 186 -18.05 -19.69 5.48
N GLU A 187 -18.06 -21.01 5.29
CA GLU A 187 -16.95 -21.73 4.66
C GLU A 187 -16.93 -21.51 3.15
N ALA A 188 -18.10 -21.56 2.50
CA ALA A 188 -18.20 -21.31 1.07
C ALA A 188 -17.79 -19.88 0.71
N ALA A 189 -18.21 -18.89 1.51
CA ALA A 189 -17.79 -17.51 1.32
C ALA A 189 -16.27 -17.36 1.51
N ARG A 190 -15.68 -17.96 2.54
CA ARG A 190 -14.22 -17.96 2.75
C ARG A 190 -13.50 -18.49 1.52
N ASP A 191 -13.91 -19.65 1.02
CA ASP A 191 -13.27 -20.28 -0.13
C ASP A 191 -13.42 -19.45 -1.40
N PHE A 192 -14.59 -18.83 -1.60
CA PHE A 192 -14.78 -17.91 -2.72
C PHE A 192 -13.81 -16.73 -2.67
N TYR A 193 -13.76 -16.01 -1.54
CA TYR A 193 -12.90 -14.82 -1.42
C TYR A 193 -11.40 -15.18 -1.45
N ALA A 194 -11.01 -16.31 -0.87
CA ALA A 194 -9.62 -16.77 -0.91
C ALA A 194 -9.20 -17.21 -2.32
N ASN A 195 -9.99 -18.06 -2.98
CA ASN A 195 -9.61 -18.65 -4.27
C ASN A 195 -9.77 -17.67 -5.44
N THR A 196 -10.73 -16.76 -5.38
CA THR A 196 -11.05 -15.84 -6.49
C THR A 196 -10.29 -14.52 -6.37
N PHE A 197 -10.15 -13.98 -5.16
CA PHE A 197 -9.54 -12.66 -4.94
C PHE A 197 -8.13 -12.75 -4.33
N GLY A 198 -7.66 -13.96 -3.98
CA GLY A 198 -6.35 -14.17 -3.39
C GLY A 198 -6.25 -13.67 -1.94
N PHE A 199 -7.37 -13.56 -1.22
CA PHE A 199 -7.33 -13.22 0.19
C PHE A 199 -6.78 -14.38 1.03
N GLU A 200 -6.00 -14.03 2.04
CA GLU A 200 -5.42 -14.97 3.00
C GLU A 200 -6.25 -14.97 4.27
N GLN A 201 -6.63 -16.16 4.75
CA GLN A 201 -7.27 -16.30 6.06
C GLN A 201 -6.26 -15.98 7.15
N ASP A 202 -6.45 -14.86 7.82
CA ASP A 202 -5.63 -14.45 8.98
C ASP A 202 -6.12 -15.16 10.24
N GLN A 203 -7.44 -15.17 10.46
CA GLN A 203 -8.03 -15.73 11.68
C GLN A 203 -9.42 -16.31 11.45
N PHE A 204 -9.77 -17.31 12.27
CA PHE A 204 -11.15 -17.72 12.54
C PHE A 204 -11.47 -17.45 14.01
N LEU A 205 -12.63 -16.87 14.28
CA LEU A 205 -13.13 -16.60 15.61
C LEU A 205 -14.53 -17.19 15.77
N SER A 206 -14.75 -17.89 16.88
CA SER A 206 -16.09 -18.30 17.31
C SER A 206 -16.42 -17.58 18.61
N ILE A 207 -17.49 -16.79 18.59
CA ILE A 207 -18.02 -16.09 19.76
C ILE A 207 -19.27 -16.84 20.20
N PRO A 208 -19.18 -17.68 21.26
CA PRO A 208 -20.25 -18.60 21.61
C PRO A 208 -21.60 -17.90 21.81
N GLY A 209 -22.62 -18.36 21.08
CA GLY A 209 -23.97 -17.83 21.14
C GLY A 209 -24.16 -16.45 20.53
N GLN A 210 -23.18 -15.95 19.75
CA GLN A 210 -23.26 -14.68 19.03
C GLN A 210 -23.07 -14.89 17.53
N TYR A 211 -21.85 -15.19 17.09
CA TYR A 211 -21.47 -15.35 15.70
C TYR A 211 -20.14 -16.09 15.57
N ASP A 212 -19.92 -16.66 14.40
CA ASP A 212 -18.62 -17.12 13.93
C ASP A 212 -18.13 -16.18 12.83
N GLU A 213 -16.82 -15.97 12.72
CA GLU A 213 -16.25 -15.12 11.67
C GLU A 213 -14.89 -15.60 11.14
N TYR A 214 -14.67 -15.38 9.85
CA TYR A 214 -13.34 -15.42 9.23
C TYR A 214 -12.85 -14.00 9.00
N ILE A 215 -11.62 -13.71 9.38
CA ILE A 215 -10.92 -12.48 9.05
C ILE A 215 -9.96 -12.79 7.90
N LEU A 216 -10.20 -12.15 6.76
CA LEU A 216 -9.44 -12.32 5.53
C LEU A 216 -8.64 -11.04 5.25
N THR A 217 -7.38 -11.21 4.86
CA THR A 217 -6.48 -10.10 4.54
C THR A 217 -5.98 -10.21 3.11
N SER A 218 -5.77 -9.06 2.48
CA SER A 218 -5.18 -9.00 1.15
C SER A 218 -3.65 -9.05 1.24
N PRO A 219 -2.96 -9.81 0.38
CA PRO A 219 -1.50 -9.74 0.26
C PRO A 219 -1.05 -8.38 -0.31
N VAL A 220 -1.94 -7.66 -1.02
CA VAL A 220 -1.70 -6.27 -1.42
C VAL A 220 -1.86 -5.35 -0.20
N PRO A 221 -0.79 -4.63 0.22
CA PRO A 221 -0.77 -3.88 1.47
C PRO A 221 -1.65 -2.62 1.46
N GLY A 222 -2.09 -2.18 2.64
CA GLY A 222 -2.81 -0.91 2.82
C GLY A 222 -4.34 -1.00 2.64
N SER A 223 -4.91 -2.20 2.74
CA SER A 223 -6.35 -2.47 2.76
C SER A 223 -6.89 -2.64 4.19
N SER A 224 -8.20 -2.53 4.37
CA SER A 224 -8.87 -3.16 5.52
C SER A 224 -8.98 -4.67 5.29
N ALA A 225 -9.08 -5.44 6.37
CA ALA A 225 -9.47 -6.84 6.31
C ALA A 225 -10.95 -6.97 5.90
N LEU A 226 -11.30 -8.05 5.20
CA LEU A 226 -12.68 -8.47 4.97
C LEU A 226 -13.04 -9.49 6.04
N VAL A 227 -14.09 -9.23 6.80
CA VAL A 227 -14.63 -10.15 7.79
C VAL A 227 -15.89 -10.79 7.23
N LEU A 228 -15.91 -12.11 7.16
CA LEU A 228 -17.09 -12.87 6.82
C LEU A 228 -17.73 -13.29 8.13
N MET A 229 -19.00 -12.95 8.35
CA MET A 229 -19.67 -13.19 9.63
C MET A 229 -20.91 -14.05 9.45
N HIS A 230 -21.11 -15.02 10.34
CA HIS A 230 -22.34 -15.79 10.42
C HIS A 230 -22.88 -15.79 11.84
N TRP A 231 -24.08 -15.26 12.04
CA TRP A 231 -24.69 -15.18 13.36
C TRP A 231 -25.24 -16.54 13.83
N THR A 232 -24.86 -16.94 15.04
CA THR A 232 -25.19 -18.24 15.65
C THR A 232 -26.14 -18.11 16.85
N ASN A 233 -26.63 -16.89 17.13
CA ASN A 233 -27.49 -16.59 18.28
C ASN A 233 -28.97 -17.00 18.09
N GLY A 234 -29.34 -17.57 16.93
CA GLY A 234 -30.69 -18.02 16.60
C GLY A 234 -31.68 -16.91 16.19
N ALA A 235 -31.23 -15.66 16.08
CA ALA A 235 -32.06 -14.59 15.50
C ALA A 235 -32.16 -14.73 13.98
N PRO A 236 -33.31 -14.38 13.37
CA PRO A 236 -33.48 -14.45 11.92
C PRO A 236 -32.78 -13.26 11.25
N TYR A 237 -31.54 -13.47 10.80
CA TYR A 237 -30.82 -12.50 9.97
C TYR A 237 -31.09 -12.75 8.49
N ASP A 238 -31.25 -11.66 7.75
CA ASP A 238 -31.31 -11.70 6.29
C ASP A 238 -29.90 -11.46 5.74
N TYR A 239 -29.36 -12.46 5.07
CA TYR A 239 -28.05 -12.38 4.44
C TYR A 239 -28.15 -11.94 2.98
N GLN A 240 -29.35 -11.96 2.38
CA GLN A 240 -29.54 -11.79 0.96
C GLN A 240 -29.69 -10.32 0.57
N ASP A 241 -29.03 -9.91 -0.52
CA ASP A 241 -29.19 -8.60 -1.17
C ASP A 241 -29.12 -7.40 -0.21
N ASN A 242 -28.30 -7.52 0.84
CA ASN A 242 -28.05 -6.44 1.77
C ASN A 242 -27.52 -5.22 1.00
N PRO A 243 -27.90 -3.98 1.36
CA PRO A 243 -27.48 -2.77 0.65
C PRO A 243 -26.02 -2.41 0.96
N ILE A 244 -25.10 -3.34 0.69
CA ILE A 244 -23.66 -3.25 0.86
C ILE A 244 -23.00 -3.42 -0.49
N LYS A 245 -21.92 -2.69 -0.69
CA LYS A 245 -21.02 -2.82 -1.85
C LYS A 245 -19.61 -3.06 -1.37
N LEU A 246 -18.89 -4.01 -1.94
CA LEU A 246 -17.44 -4.15 -1.77
C LEU A 246 -16.74 -3.63 -3.03
N GLU A 247 -15.96 -2.55 -2.91
CA GLU A 247 -15.09 -2.10 -4.00
C GLU A 247 -13.76 -2.87 -3.91
N LEU A 248 -13.59 -3.84 -4.80
CA LEU A 248 -12.45 -4.75 -4.86
C LEU A 248 -11.55 -4.38 -6.02
N ALA A 249 -10.33 -4.00 -5.71
CA ALA A 249 -9.39 -3.47 -6.69
C ALA A 249 -8.23 -4.45 -6.93
N SER A 250 -7.89 -4.70 -8.20
CA SER A 250 -6.86 -5.66 -8.61
C SER A 250 -6.04 -5.18 -9.80
N ALA A 251 -5.04 -5.97 -10.20
CA ALA A 251 -4.24 -5.68 -11.39
C ALA A 251 -5.07 -5.70 -12.69
N ASP A 252 -6.00 -6.66 -12.76
CA ASP A 252 -6.83 -6.96 -13.91
C ASP A 252 -8.25 -7.34 -13.45
N PRO A 253 -9.21 -6.40 -13.49
CA PRO A 253 -10.58 -6.70 -13.09
C PRO A 253 -11.30 -7.61 -14.08
N ALA A 254 -10.87 -7.72 -15.34
CA ALA A 254 -11.47 -8.62 -16.32
C ALA A 254 -11.16 -10.08 -15.98
N LEU A 255 -9.90 -10.38 -15.62
CA LEU A 255 -9.54 -11.71 -15.12
C LEU A 255 -10.29 -12.07 -13.83
N LEU A 256 -10.49 -11.11 -12.91
CA LEU A 256 -11.33 -11.36 -11.73
C LEU A 256 -12.78 -11.67 -12.11
N ALA A 257 -13.35 -10.97 -13.10
CA ALA A 257 -14.70 -11.27 -13.57
C ALA A 257 -14.79 -12.69 -14.17
N ASP A 258 -13.79 -13.11 -14.94
CA ASP A 258 -13.71 -14.48 -15.46
C ASP A 258 -13.62 -15.52 -14.33
N ASP A 259 -12.87 -15.23 -13.26
CA ASP A 259 -12.73 -16.15 -12.12
C ASP A 259 -14.01 -16.23 -11.26
N ILE A 260 -14.74 -15.13 -11.12
CA ILE A 260 -16.09 -15.12 -10.51
C ILE A 260 -17.07 -15.93 -11.36
N GLU A 261 -17.04 -15.78 -12.69
CA GLU A 261 -17.90 -16.58 -13.59
C GLU A 261 -17.56 -18.09 -13.49
N LYS A 262 -16.28 -18.45 -13.41
CA LYS A 262 -15.84 -19.84 -13.16
C LYS A 262 -16.30 -20.38 -11.81
N ALA A 263 -16.47 -19.53 -10.81
CA ALA A 263 -17.09 -19.87 -9.53
C ALA A 263 -18.63 -20.02 -9.61
N ASN A 264 -19.22 -19.87 -10.80
CA ASN A 264 -20.67 -19.90 -11.07
C ASN A 264 -21.44 -18.80 -10.34
N LEU A 265 -20.82 -17.63 -10.20
CA LEU A 265 -21.43 -16.45 -9.59
C LEU A 265 -21.72 -15.37 -10.64
N PRO A 266 -22.71 -14.48 -10.40
CA PRO A 266 -23.20 -13.56 -11.41
C PRO A 266 -22.20 -12.42 -11.72
N ILE A 267 -21.98 -12.19 -13.01
CA ILE A 267 -21.40 -10.95 -13.55
C ILE A 267 -22.53 -10.05 -14.02
N ASN A 268 -22.85 -9.03 -13.22
CA ASN A 268 -23.92 -8.08 -13.51
C ASN A 268 -23.52 -7.13 -14.64
N GLN A 269 -22.25 -6.77 -14.71
CA GLN A 269 -21.65 -5.95 -15.76
C GLN A 269 -20.17 -6.31 -15.91
N ALA A 270 -19.76 -6.72 -17.11
CA ALA A 270 -18.35 -6.97 -17.40
C ALA A 270 -17.52 -5.69 -17.27
N PRO A 271 -16.26 -5.77 -16.80
CA PRO A 271 -15.38 -4.61 -16.69
C PRO A 271 -15.24 -3.84 -18.02
N ALA A 272 -15.55 -2.56 -18.00
CA ALA A 272 -15.42 -1.64 -19.12
C ALA A 272 -15.03 -0.22 -18.65
N PRO A 273 -14.43 0.62 -19.50
CA PRO A 273 -14.19 2.02 -19.17
C PRO A 273 -15.49 2.69 -18.70
N SER A 274 -15.47 3.28 -17.51
CA SER A 274 -16.64 3.90 -16.92
C SER A 274 -17.02 5.17 -17.65
N THR A 275 -18.33 5.39 -17.83
CA THR A 275 -18.90 6.65 -18.33
C THR A 275 -19.08 7.69 -17.23
N ASP A 276 -18.89 7.31 -15.97
CA ASP A 276 -19.05 8.20 -14.84
C ASP A 276 -17.90 9.20 -14.80
N ALA A 277 -18.24 10.49 -14.75
CA ALA A 277 -17.27 11.57 -14.88
C ALA A 277 -16.19 11.57 -13.79
N ASP A 278 -16.53 11.16 -12.57
CA ASP A 278 -15.61 11.04 -11.43
C ASP A 278 -14.59 9.91 -11.60
N LEU A 279 -14.92 8.90 -12.41
CA LEU A 279 -14.07 7.74 -12.62
C LEU A 279 -13.14 7.91 -13.82
N ASN A 280 -13.30 8.98 -14.61
CA ASN A 280 -12.41 9.37 -15.72
C ASN A 280 -12.01 8.19 -16.63
N GLY A 281 -12.98 7.37 -17.04
CA GLY A 281 -12.73 6.21 -17.90
C GLY A 281 -12.08 5.01 -17.20
N ALA A 282 -11.97 5.00 -15.88
CA ALA A 282 -11.45 3.85 -15.13
C ALA A 282 -12.23 2.57 -15.48
N LEU A 283 -11.51 1.46 -15.54
CA LEU A 283 -12.08 0.15 -15.84
C LEU A 283 -12.88 -0.35 -14.62
N VAL A 284 -14.19 -0.47 -14.77
CA VAL A 284 -15.13 -0.85 -13.70
C VAL A 284 -16.06 -1.97 -14.17
N GLY A 285 -16.23 -2.99 -13.34
CA GLY A 285 -17.22 -4.06 -13.51
C GLY A 285 -18.06 -4.25 -12.25
N TYR A 286 -19.17 -4.98 -12.38
CA TYR A 286 -20.06 -5.31 -11.28
C TYR A 286 -20.40 -6.80 -11.28
N ALA A 287 -20.34 -7.40 -10.11
CA ALA A 287 -20.70 -8.80 -9.85
C ALA A 287 -21.48 -8.91 -8.53
N ALA A 288 -21.86 -10.12 -8.15
CA ALA A 288 -22.33 -10.39 -6.79
C ALA A 288 -21.76 -11.72 -6.27
N ASP A 289 -21.63 -11.83 -4.95
CA ASP A 289 -21.33 -13.11 -4.30
C ASP A 289 -22.59 -13.97 -4.12
N ALA A 290 -22.44 -15.13 -3.46
CA ALA A 290 -23.52 -16.09 -3.26
C ALA A 290 -24.68 -15.55 -2.40
N ASP A 291 -24.43 -14.51 -1.62
CA ASP A 291 -25.42 -13.84 -0.77
C ASP A 291 -25.99 -12.57 -1.44
N GLY A 292 -25.61 -12.29 -2.68
CA GLY A 292 -26.07 -11.10 -3.41
C GLY A 292 -25.34 -9.81 -2.99
N THR A 293 -24.25 -9.89 -2.22
CA THR A 293 -23.43 -8.72 -1.91
C THR A 293 -22.84 -8.16 -3.20
N MET A 294 -23.06 -6.88 -3.48
CA MET A 294 -22.57 -6.27 -4.71
C MET A 294 -21.04 -6.12 -4.67
N LEU A 295 -20.37 -6.63 -5.69
CA LEU A 295 -18.93 -6.52 -5.87
C LEU A 295 -18.67 -5.54 -7.01
N GLU A 296 -17.99 -4.44 -6.72
CA GLU A 296 -17.51 -3.49 -7.73
C GLU A 296 -16.03 -3.77 -7.99
N LEU A 297 -15.71 -4.20 -9.21
CA LEU A 297 -14.37 -4.61 -9.62
C LEU A 297 -13.65 -3.42 -10.25
N ARG A 298 -12.48 -3.05 -9.71
CA ARG A 298 -11.69 -1.91 -10.20
C ARG A 298 -10.28 -2.31 -10.58
N ARG A 299 -9.73 -1.67 -11.61
CA ARG A 299 -8.28 -1.73 -11.87
C ARG A 299 -7.54 -0.85 -10.86
N SER A 300 -6.42 -1.35 -10.36
CA SER A 300 -5.49 -0.63 -9.50
C SER A 300 -4.06 -0.75 -9.99
N ILE A 301 -3.33 0.36 -9.83
CA ILE A 301 -1.94 0.50 -10.22
C ILE A 301 -1.01 0.68 -9.00
N ARG A 302 -1.48 0.35 -7.79
CA ARG A 302 -0.81 0.62 -6.50
C ARG A 302 0.72 0.56 -6.60
N PRO A 303 1.42 1.70 -6.37
CA PRO A 303 2.85 1.77 -6.56
C PRO A 303 3.64 1.37 -5.31
N TYR A 304 4.87 0.97 -5.55
CA TYR A 304 5.90 0.57 -4.59
C TYR A 304 7.23 1.12 -5.10
N LEU A 305 7.98 1.86 -4.28
CA LEU A 305 9.34 2.21 -4.66
C LEU A 305 10.22 0.98 -4.38
N ALA A 306 10.58 0.22 -5.41
CA ALA A 306 11.39 -0.99 -5.27
C ALA A 306 12.87 -0.66 -5.15
N GLY A 307 13.30 0.36 -5.90
CA GLY A 307 14.69 0.78 -5.92
C GLY A 307 14.84 2.22 -6.40
N ALA A 308 15.99 2.79 -6.06
CA ALA A 308 16.42 4.08 -6.56
C ALA A 308 17.84 3.95 -7.11
N ALA A 309 18.09 4.50 -8.29
CA ALA A 309 19.37 4.42 -8.93
C ALA A 309 20.04 5.78 -9.07
N ILE A 310 21.36 5.78 -8.92
CA ILE A 310 22.21 6.94 -9.14
C ILE A 310 23.39 6.56 -10.02
N GLY A 311 23.76 7.45 -10.94
CA GLY A 311 25.00 7.33 -11.70
C GLY A 311 26.20 7.68 -10.84
N VAL A 312 27.27 6.92 -11.00
CA VAL A 312 28.53 7.06 -10.26
C VAL A 312 29.72 7.18 -11.21
N ALA A 313 30.75 7.92 -10.81
CA ALA A 313 31.96 8.09 -11.62
C ALA A 313 32.84 6.82 -11.63
N ASP A 314 32.90 6.11 -10.51
CA ASP A 314 33.63 4.85 -10.34
C ASP A 314 32.73 3.84 -9.62
N LEU A 315 32.32 2.79 -10.34
CA LEU A 315 31.36 1.82 -9.83
C LEU A 315 31.90 1.02 -8.66
N GLU A 316 33.16 0.60 -8.69
CA GLU A 316 33.74 -0.23 -7.61
C GLU A 316 34.03 0.61 -6.37
N ALA A 317 34.56 1.83 -6.54
CA ALA A 317 34.78 2.73 -5.41
C ALA A 317 33.46 3.07 -4.70
N SER A 318 32.39 3.30 -5.47
CA SER A 318 31.06 3.55 -4.90
C SER A 318 30.49 2.30 -4.24
N VAL A 319 30.67 1.10 -4.79
CA VAL A 319 30.26 -0.14 -4.09
C VAL A 319 30.97 -0.26 -2.74
N SER A 320 32.30 -0.11 -2.69
CA SER A 320 33.05 -0.13 -1.43
C SER A 320 32.54 0.91 -0.43
N PHE A 321 32.32 2.16 -0.88
CA PHE A 321 31.76 3.21 -0.03
C PHE A 321 30.40 2.83 0.56
N TYR A 322 29.44 2.40 -0.26
CA TYR A 322 28.08 2.09 0.22
C TYR A 322 28.05 0.86 1.13
N GLN A 323 28.96 -0.11 0.95
CA GLN A 323 29.08 -1.25 1.87
C GLN A 323 29.75 -0.87 3.20
N GLU A 324 30.87 -0.15 3.15
CA GLU A 324 31.68 0.18 4.34
C GLU A 324 31.07 1.31 5.17
N ALA A 325 30.59 2.37 4.52
CA ALA A 325 30.03 3.54 5.20
C ALA A 325 28.59 3.34 5.67
N LEU A 326 27.76 2.73 4.80
CA LEU A 326 26.30 2.70 4.98
C LEU A 326 25.77 1.32 5.36
N GLY A 327 26.65 0.32 5.48
CA GLY A 327 26.32 -1.05 5.88
C GLY A 327 25.50 -1.81 4.83
N MET A 328 25.51 -1.37 3.57
CA MET A 328 24.71 -2.01 2.53
C MET A 328 25.31 -3.33 2.05
N GLN A 329 24.45 -4.22 1.55
CA GLN A 329 24.82 -5.53 1.04
C GLN A 329 24.56 -5.60 -0.47
N GLN A 330 25.55 -6.08 -1.23
CA GLN A 330 25.36 -6.37 -2.64
C GLN A 330 24.39 -7.55 -2.82
N VAL A 331 23.36 -7.32 -3.62
CA VAL A 331 22.34 -8.32 -3.99
C VAL A 331 22.72 -8.98 -5.31
N THR A 332 22.96 -8.16 -6.34
CA THR A 332 23.26 -8.65 -7.68
C THR A 332 24.01 -7.59 -8.48
N ARG A 333 24.57 -8.01 -9.61
CA ARG A 333 25.16 -7.15 -10.64
C ARG A 333 24.44 -7.41 -11.95
N ARG A 334 24.17 -6.36 -12.71
CA ARG A 334 23.51 -6.44 -14.02
C ARG A 334 24.36 -5.71 -15.04
N THR A 335 24.44 -6.26 -16.25
CA THR A 335 25.03 -5.56 -17.40
C THR A 335 23.91 -5.22 -18.36
N ARG A 336 23.88 -3.96 -18.80
CA ARG A 336 22.96 -3.43 -19.79
C ARG A 336 23.75 -2.77 -20.91
N ASP A 337 23.12 -2.53 -22.05
CA ASP A 337 23.79 -2.00 -23.26
C ASP A 337 24.60 -0.71 -23.02
N ASN A 338 24.17 0.12 -22.08
CA ASN A 338 24.78 1.44 -21.83
C ASN A 338 25.39 1.62 -20.43
N ARG A 339 25.31 0.61 -19.56
CA ARG A 339 25.79 0.69 -18.17
C ARG A 339 25.92 -0.67 -17.51
N ASP A 340 26.80 -0.73 -16.53
CA ASP A 340 26.79 -1.77 -15.50
C ASP A 340 26.08 -1.25 -14.25
N GLU A 341 25.29 -2.12 -13.62
CA GLU A 341 24.54 -1.82 -12.40
C GLU A 341 24.97 -2.74 -11.27
N VAL A 342 25.13 -2.18 -10.07
CA VAL A 342 25.25 -2.95 -8.82
C VAL A 342 24.08 -2.63 -7.93
N VAL A 343 23.31 -3.66 -7.58
CA VAL A 343 22.11 -3.54 -6.74
C VAL A 343 22.49 -3.83 -5.30
N LEU A 344 22.21 -2.89 -4.41
CA LEU A 344 22.48 -2.93 -2.99
C LEU A 344 21.18 -2.88 -2.19
N ARG A 345 21.17 -3.51 -1.02
CA ARG A 345 20.07 -3.42 -0.03
C ARG A 345 20.61 -3.09 1.35
N SER A 346 19.75 -2.59 2.23
CA SER A 346 20.07 -2.47 3.66
C SER A 346 20.27 -3.84 4.30
N ALA A 347 21.11 -3.93 5.34
CA ALA A 347 21.52 -5.19 5.94
C ALA A 347 20.35 -6.01 6.51
N ASP A 348 19.31 -5.32 7.01
CA ASP A 348 18.06 -5.90 7.52
C ASP A 348 16.99 -6.07 6.42
N ASN A 349 17.32 -5.78 5.16
CA ASN A 349 16.42 -5.78 4.01
C ASN A 349 15.22 -4.83 4.14
N LYS A 350 15.31 -3.80 5.00
CA LYS A 350 14.28 -2.76 5.15
C LYS A 350 14.48 -1.66 4.10
N GLY A 351 13.38 -1.11 3.61
CA GLY A 351 13.39 -0.04 2.60
C GLY A 351 13.48 -0.57 1.16
N SER A 352 13.82 0.32 0.24
CA SER A 352 14.10 0.04 -1.17
C SER A 352 15.56 -0.37 -1.38
N GLN A 353 15.85 -0.89 -2.57
CA GLN A 353 17.22 -1.11 -3.03
C GLN A 353 17.86 0.21 -3.52
N ILE A 354 19.18 0.28 -3.48
CA ILE A 354 19.96 1.30 -4.19
C ILE A 354 20.66 0.64 -5.37
N VAL A 355 20.58 1.27 -6.54
CA VAL A 355 21.23 0.78 -7.76
C VAL A 355 22.32 1.77 -8.17
N LEU A 356 23.57 1.36 -8.06
CA LEU A 356 24.71 2.14 -8.53
C LEU A 356 24.90 1.89 -10.02
N MET A 357 24.91 2.94 -10.84
CA MET A 357 25.01 2.84 -12.30
C MET A 357 26.34 3.39 -12.80
N GLY A 358 27.23 2.51 -13.27
CA GLY A 358 28.44 2.88 -14.00
C GLY A 358 28.16 2.91 -15.50
N PHE A 359 27.97 4.09 -16.08
CA PHE A 359 27.66 4.21 -17.50
C PHE A 359 28.86 3.89 -18.40
N THR A 360 28.64 3.09 -19.43
CA THR A 360 29.66 2.55 -20.35
C THR A 360 29.48 3.04 -21.80
N ASP A 361 28.47 3.86 -22.06
CA ASP A 361 28.13 4.39 -23.40
C ASP A 361 29.01 5.55 -23.89
N GLY A 362 29.91 6.06 -23.05
CA GLY A 362 30.80 7.17 -23.39
C GLY A 362 30.14 8.55 -23.36
N GLU A 363 28.86 8.65 -22.97
CA GLU A 363 28.15 9.93 -22.84
C GLU A 363 28.59 10.67 -21.57
N ALA A 364 28.91 11.96 -21.73
CA ALA A 364 29.36 12.80 -20.63
C ALA A 364 28.21 13.10 -19.65
N ARG A 365 28.40 12.78 -18.38
CA ARG A 365 27.43 13.02 -17.30
C ARG A 365 28.08 13.77 -16.15
N ASN A 366 27.26 14.52 -15.41
CA ASN A 366 27.70 15.23 -14.22
C ASN A 366 27.18 14.55 -12.96
N TYR A 367 27.94 13.58 -12.45
CA TYR A 367 27.61 12.84 -11.24
C TYR A 367 27.58 13.74 -9.99
N SER A 368 28.44 14.76 -9.96
CA SER A 368 28.61 15.68 -8.81
C SER A 368 27.47 16.67 -8.55
N ARG A 369 26.46 16.75 -9.44
CA ARG A 369 25.43 17.79 -9.41
C ARG A 369 24.00 17.27 -9.44
N ASN A 370 23.79 16.03 -9.02
CA ASN A 370 22.44 15.48 -8.85
C ASN A 370 21.65 16.31 -7.81
N PRO A 371 20.49 16.90 -8.18
CA PRO A 371 19.70 17.74 -7.28
C PRO A 371 18.81 16.92 -6.32
N GLY A 372 19.21 15.69 -5.98
CA GLY A 372 18.48 14.75 -5.12
C GLY A 372 19.14 14.49 -3.77
N LYS A 373 18.57 13.54 -3.01
CA LYS A 373 19.11 13.10 -1.71
C LYS A 373 18.86 11.61 -1.46
N LEU A 374 19.69 11.00 -0.62
CA LEU A 374 19.50 9.65 -0.10
C LEU A 374 19.31 9.77 1.41
N VAL A 375 18.22 9.24 1.95
CA VAL A 375 17.91 9.32 3.38
C VAL A 375 18.14 7.96 4.03
N PHE A 376 19.00 7.92 5.04
CA PHE A 376 19.27 6.73 5.83
C PHE A 376 18.87 6.95 7.28
N TYR A 377 18.14 5.98 7.81
CA TYR A 377 17.84 5.90 9.23
C TYR A 377 18.89 5.03 9.90
N ALA A 378 19.42 5.49 11.03
CA ALA A 378 20.48 4.81 11.75
C ALA A 378 20.24 4.88 13.26
N ARG A 379 20.55 3.79 13.96
CA ARG A 379 20.43 3.72 15.42
C ARG A 379 21.39 4.68 16.13
N ASP A 380 22.64 4.67 15.71
CA ASP A 380 23.65 5.62 16.18
C ASP A 380 24.04 6.53 15.01
N PRO A 381 23.37 7.68 14.85
CA PRO A 381 23.62 8.56 13.72
C PRO A 381 25.03 9.17 13.77
N ASN A 382 25.66 9.30 14.94
CA ASN A 382 27.02 9.82 15.07
C ASN A 382 28.06 8.81 14.60
N ALA A 383 27.91 7.54 15.00
CA ALA A 383 28.75 6.46 14.47
C ALA A 383 28.56 6.28 12.97
N PHE A 384 27.33 6.42 12.47
CA PHE A 384 27.03 6.39 11.04
C PHE A 384 27.72 7.54 10.27
N ALA A 385 27.65 8.77 10.80
CA ALA A 385 28.37 9.92 10.24
C ALA A 385 29.89 9.71 10.24
N GLN A 386 30.45 9.07 11.28
CA GLN A 386 31.87 8.73 11.32
C GLN A 386 32.25 7.69 10.25
N SER A 387 31.43 6.66 10.05
CA SER A 387 31.64 5.63 9.03
C SER A 387 31.67 6.23 7.61
N ILE A 388 30.85 7.25 7.35
CA ILE A 388 30.89 8.03 6.11
C ILE A 388 32.24 8.73 5.93
N ARG A 389 32.80 9.36 6.97
CA ARG A 389 34.12 10.01 6.88
C ARG A 389 35.22 8.99 6.63
N ASP A 390 35.18 7.86 7.35
CA ASP A 390 36.21 6.84 7.28
C ASP A 390 36.28 6.20 5.88
N ALA A 391 35.14 6.09 5.20
CA ALA A 391 35.05 5.63 3.80
C ALA A 391 35.34 6.73 2.75
N GLY A 392 35.71 7.95 3.16
CA GLY A 392 36.09 9.05 2.27
C GLY A 392 34.96 9.99 1.86
N GLY A 393 33.77 9.86 2.44
CA GLY A 393 32.68 10.82 2.30
C GLY A 393 32.89 12.08 3.15
N VAL A 394 31.98 13.05 3.00
CA VAL A 394 32.06 14.34 3.71
C VAL A 394 30.84 14.53 4.58
N ILE A 395 31.01 14.93 5.84
CA ILE A 395 29.91 15.39 6.69
C ILE A 395 29.81 16.91 6.61
N LEU A 396 28.64 17.39 6.20
CA LEU A 396 28.31 18.81 6.07
C LEU A 396 27.74 19.38 7.37
N VAL A 397 26.90 18.59 8.04
CA VAL A 397 26.24 18.93 9.29
C VAL A 397 26.26 17.68 10.16
N GLU A 398 26.82 17.79 11.37
CA GLU A 398 26.80 16.70 12.34
C GLU A 398 25.35 16.34 12.71
N PRO A 399 25.06 15.06 13.02
CA PRO A 399 23.78 14.68 13.57
C PRO A 399 23.48 15.43 14.86
N VAL A 400 22.40 16.20 14.86
CA VAL A 400 21.95 16.97 16.01
C VAL A 400 20.44 16.89 16.18
N ASP A 401 19.98 16.93 17.43
CA ASP A 401 18.57 17.03 17.77
C ASP A 401 17.97 18.32 17.20
N GLN A 402 16.96 18.18 16.36
CA GLN A 402 16.26 19.29 15.71
C GLN A 402 15.18 19.93 16.61
N GLY A 403 15.01 19.41 17.82
CA GLY A 403 14.09 19.89 18.83
C GLY A 403 12.62 19.53 18.57
N PRO A 404 11.71 20.01 19.44
CA PRO A 404 10.33 19.53 19.47
C PRO A 404 9.53 19.79 18.20
N ALA A 405 9.91 20.81 17.41
CA ALA A 405 9.23 21.15 16.16
C ALA A 405 9.35 20.05 15.10
N LEU A 406 10.41 19.24 15.15
CA LEU A 406 10.60 18.05 14.32
C LEU A 406 10.55 16.76 15.15
N GLY A 407 9.80 16.76 16.25
CA GLY A 407 9.63 15.58 17.11
C GLY A 407 10.89 15.14 17.85
N ASN A 408 11.85 16.04 18.04
CA ASN A 408 13.20 15.75 18.52
C ASN A 408 13.96 14.73 17.64
N ALA A 409 13.69 14.73 16.33
CA ALA A 409 14.46 13.94 15.39
C ALA A 409 15.93 14.38 15.42
N VAL A 410 16.85 13.41 15.47
CA VAL A 410 18.28 13.67 15.29
C VAL A 410 18.58 13.61 13.79
N VAL A 411 19.05 14.72 13.22
CA VAL A 411 19.28 14.84 11.77
C VAL A 411 20.68 15.37 11.50
N GLY A 412 21.38 14.75 10.55
CA GLY A 412 22.68 15.17 10.02
C GLY A 412 22.71 15.10 8.49
N PHE A 413 23.72 15.72 7.87
CA PHE A 413 23.87 15.74 6.42
C PHE A 413 25.31 15.44 6.01
N GLY A 414 25.46 14.61 4.99
CA GLY A 414 26.75 14.25 4.39
C GLY A 414 26.71 14.17 2.87
N ARG A 415 27.82 13.73 2.28
CA ARG A 415 28.02 13.52 0.85
C ARG A 415 28.76 12.21 0.62
N ASP A 416 28.34 11.47 -0.41
CA ASP A 416 29.11 10.35 -0.94
C ASP A 416 30.27 10.83 -1.85
N LEU A 417 30.98 9.87 -2.45
CA LEU A 417 32.12 10.13 -3.34
C LEU A 417 31.75 10.94 -4.58
N ASP A 418 30.51 10.81 -5.05
CA ASP A 418 29.95 11.52 -6.21
C ASP A 418 29.15 12.76 -5.79
N ASN A 419 29.32 13.25 -4.56
CA ASN A 419 28.66 14.45 -4.03
C ASN A 419 27.11 14.39 -4.00
N ASN A 420 26.51 13.19 -3.99
CA ASN A 420 25.09 13.04 -3.70
C ASN A 420 24.83 13.38 -2.22
N LEU A 421 23.71 14.05 -1.92
CA LEU A 421 23.37 14.40 -0.54
C LEU A 421 22.93 13.14 0.22
N ILE A 422 23.55 12.87 1.37
CA ILE A 422 23.08 11.87 2.32
C ILE A 422 22.44 12.59 3.51
N GLU A 423 21.20 12.29 3.81
CA GLU A 423 20.52 12.70 5.05
C GLU A 423 20.57 11.54 6.04
N ILE A 424 21.01 11.82 7.26
CA ILE A 424 21.16 10.86 8.35
C ILE A 424 20.06 11.16 9.36
N VAL A 425 19.22 10.18 9.66
CA VAL A 425 18.12 10.32 10.61
C VAL A 425 18.28 9.30 11.75
N GLY A 426 18.25 9.77 13.00
CA GLY A 426 18.29 8.90 14.18
C GLY A 426 17.01 8.08 14.33
N ASP A 427 17.15 6.77 14.51
CA ASP A 427 16.06 5.84 14.82
C ASP A 427 16.52 4.83 15.88
N ASP A 428 16.19 5.10 17.15
CA ASP A 428 16.58 4.26 18.29
C ASP A 428 16.06 2.81 18.20
N SER A 429 15.03 2.57 17.37
CA SER A 429 14.47 1.25 17.14
C SER A 429 15.16 0.46 16.03
N ALA A 430 16.02 1.11 15.23
CA ALA A 430 16.73 0.48 14.14
C ALA A 430 17.73 -0.56 14.68
N THR A 431 17.71 -1.76 14.10
CA THR A 431 18.73 -2.80 14.38
C THR A 431 19.95 -2.63 13.49
N GLU A 432 19.74 -2.17 12.26
CA GLU A 432 20.75 -1.84 11.25
C GLU A 432 20.36 -0.51 10.58
N SER A 433 21.32 0.16 9.93
CA SER A 433 20.99 1.32 9.09
C SER A 433 20.18 0.89 7.87
N TRP A 434 19.17 1.69 7.50
CA TRP A 434 18.30 1.37 6.39
C TRP A 434 17.96 2.56 5.49
N PHE A 435 17.78 2.29 4.20
CA PHE A 435 17.49 3.30 3.19
C PHE A 435 16.01 3.67 3.26
N GLY A 436 15.69 4.86 3.75
CA GLY A 436 14.32 5.24 4.08
C GLY A 436 13.62 6.12 3.08
N ALA A 437 14.36 6.93 2.33
CA ALA A 437 13.77 7.75 1.28
C ALA A 437 14.78 8.08 0.18
N PHE A 438 14.27 8.29 -1.03
CA PHE A 438 15.04 8.77 -2.16
C PHE A 438 14.45 10.06 -2.70
N GLY A 439 15.28 11.10 -2.79
CA GLY A 439 14.90 12.40 -3.32
C GLY A 439 15.36 12.59 -4.75
N ILE A 440 14.43 13.05 -5.60
CA ILE A 440 14.72 13.56 -6.93
C ILE A 440 14.46 15.07 -6.98
N GLY A 441 15.32 15.78 -7.70
CA GLY A 441 15.06 17.18 -7.99
C GLY A 441 14.07 17.30 -9.13
N VAL A 442 13.05 18.14 -8.97
CA VAL A 442 12.02 18.41 -9.97
C VAL A 442 11.96 19.90 -10.30
N SER A 443 11.74 20.23 -11.58
CA SER A 443 11.69 21.63 -12.03
C SER A 443 10.41 22.35 -11.59
N ASP A 444 9.29 21.63 -11.53
CA ASP A 444 7.99 22.10 -11.03
C ASP A 444 7.44 21.12 -9.98
N LEU A 445 7.48 21.56 -8.72
CA LEU A 445 7.06 20.74 -7.58
C LEU A 445 5.57 20.43 -7.59
N ALA A 446 4.73 21.35 -8.06
CA ALA A 446 3.27 21.17 -8.06
C ALA A 446 2.87 20.17 -9.15
N SER A 447 3.43 20.32 -10.35
CA SER A 447 3.20 19.38 -11.46
C SER A 447 3.74 17.99 -11.14
N ALA A 448 4.92 17.88 -10.54
CA ALA A 448 5.47 16.60 -10.11
C ALA A 448 4.59 15.94 -9.03
N LYS A 449 4.09 16.70 -8.03
CA LYS A 449 3.16 16.17 -7.04
C LYS A 449 1.88 15.65 -7.70
N ALA A 450 1.30 16.39 -8.65
CA ALA A 450 0.09 15.96 -9.35
C ALA A 450 0.33 14.66 -10.13
N PHE A 451 1.48 14.54 -10.80
CA PHE A 451 1.85 13.32 -11.50
C PHE A 451 2.07 12.14 -10.55
N TYR A 452 3.02 12.21 -9.62
CA TYR A 452 3.35 11.06 -8.78
C TYR A 452 2.24 10.70 -7.78
N ALA A 453 1.58 11.69 -7.17
CA ALA A 453 0.57 11.40 -6.16
C ALA A 453 -0.82 11.17 -6.76
N ASP A 454 -1.31 12.14 -7.55
CA ASP A 454 -2.71 12.10 -8.01
C ASP A 454 -2.88 11.18 -9.22
N THR A 455 -1.86 11.05 -10.08
CA THR A 455 -1.92 10.19 -11.27
C THR A 455 -1.40 8.78 -10.99
N LEU A 456 -0.23 8.66 -10.36
CA LEU A 456 0.43 7.36 -10.14
C LEU A 456 0.08 6.68 -8.81
N GLY A 457 -0.69 7.35 -7.95
CA GLY A 457 -1.24 6.76 -6.72
C GLY A 457 -0.29 6.69 -5.54
N PHE A 458 0.82 7.44 -5.54
CA PHE A 458 1.61 7.64 -4.31
C PHE A 458 0.84 8.52 -3.31
N LYS A 459 0.99 8.26 -2.02
CA LYS A 459 0.33 9.05 -0.97
C LYS A 459 1.22 10.21 -0.54
N VAL A 460 0.69 11.43 -0.53
CA VAL A 460 1.40 12.56 0.11
C VAL A 460 1.41 12.34 1.61
N SER A 461 2.61 12.12 2.17
CA SER A 461 2.84 12.01 3.60
C SER A 461 3.03 13.38 4.24
N LEU A 462 3.88 14.21 3.64
CA LEU A 462 4.27 15.49 4.22
C LEU A 462 4.69 16.49 3.14
N PHE A 463 4.46 17.77 3.41
CA PHE A 463 5.06 18.90 2.70
C PHE A 463 5.97 19.67 3.66
N LEU A 464 7.23 19.87 3.28
CA LEU A 464 8.22 20.59 4.08
C LEU A 464 8.82 21.75 3.27
N PRO A 465 8.49 23.00 3.63
CA PRO A 465 9.21 24.16 3.11
C PRO A 465 10.46 24.43 3.96
N ILE A 466 11.65 24.17 3.41
CA ILE A 466 12.92 24.48 4.07
C ILE A 466 13.37 25.86 3.61
N ALA A 467 13.17 26.86 4.49
CA ALA A 467 13.41 28.27 4.18
C ALA A 467 14.81 28.51 3.62
N GLY A 468 14.87 29.09 2.42
CA GLY A 468 16.12 29.44 1.73
C GLY A 468 16.92 28.26 1.19
N GLN A 469 16.38 27.03 1.19
CA GLN A 469 17.06 25.84 0.68
C GLN A 469 16.25 25.17 -0.44
N TYR A 470 15.16 24.50 -0.09
CA TYR A 470 14.29 23.76 -1.00
C TYR A 470 12.92 23.55 -0.37
N ASN A 471 11.92 23.31 -1.21
CA ASN A 471 10.63 22.77 -0.79
C ASN A 471 10.59 21.29 -1.19
N GLU A 472 9.96 20.47 -0.36
CA GLU A 472 9.79 19.06 -0.69
C GLU A 472 8.41 18.48 -0.34
N TYR A 473 7.98 17.53 -1.16
CA TYR A 473 6.92 16.59 -0.82
C TYR A 473 7.54 15.23 -0.54
N ILE A 474 7.16 14.61 0.59
CA ILE A 474 7.46 13.22 0.89
C ILE A 474 6.25 12.39 0.50
N LEU A 475 6.46 11.46 -0.43
CA LEU A 475 5.45 10.58 -0.99
C LEU A 475 5.73 9.13 -0.56
N GLN A 476 4.68 8.43 -0.17
CA GLN A 476 4.76 7.05 0.30
C GLN A 476 4.05 6.13 -0.69
N GLY A 477 4.77 5.12 -1.18
CA GLY A 477 4.17 3.97 -1.87
C GLY A 477 3.60 2.96 -0.87
N TYR A 478 3.05 1.87 -1.39
CA TYR A 478 2.47 0.80 -0.58
C TYR A 478 3.52 -0.18 -0.01
N GLY A 479 4.79 0.19 -0.11
CA GLY A 479 5.94 -0.41 0.55
C GLY A 479 7.22 0.33 0.14
N GLY A 480 8.36 -0.14 0.65
CA GLY A 480 9.67 0.38 0.25
C GLY A 480 9.97 1.72 0.93
N SER A 481 10.99 2.40 0.44
CA SER A 481 11.37 3.76 0.83
C SER A 481 10.35 4.78 0.33
N ALA A 482 10.33 5.95 0.95
CA ALA A 482 9.57 7.09 0.45
C ALA A 482 10.24 7.70 -0.81
N LEU A 483 9.44 8.28 -1.69
CA LEU A 483 9.91 9.14 -2.78
C LEU A 483 9.81 10.60 -2.31
N VAL A 484 10.89 11.36 -2.43
CA VAL A 484 10.91 12.80 -2.11
C VAL A 484 11.01 13.61 -3.40
N LEU A 485 10.04 14.48 -3.63
CA LEU A 485 10.09 15.44 -4.73
C LEU A 485 10.68 16.73 -4.19
N MET A 486 11.79 17.20 -4.76
CA MET A 486 12.53 18.35 -4.23
C MET A 486 12.64 19.47 -5.27
N ASN A 487 12.31 20.69 -4.89
CA ASN A 487 12.57 21.88 -5.70
C ASN A 487 13.41 22.88 -4.91
N TRP A 488 14.58 23.24 -5.45
CA TRP A 488 15.56 24.08 -4.75
C TRP A 488 15.22 25.56 -4.92
N THR A 489 15.09 26.27 -3.81
CA THR A 489 14.61 27.66 -3.75
C THR A 489 15.69 28.66 -3.36
N ASN A 490 16.94 28.19 -3.20
CA ASN A 490 18.08 28.98 -2.74
C ASN A 490 18.70 29.92 -3.80
N GLY A 491 18.05 30.07 -4.97
CA GLY A 491 18.52 30.92 -6.07
C GLY A 491 19.71 30.37 -6.87
N THR A 492 20.25 29.20 -6.52
CA THR A 492 21.31 28.54 -7.29
C THR A 492 20.70 27.73 -8.44
N PRO A 493 21.08 27.99 -9.71
CA PRO A 493 20.60 27.17 -10.83
C PRO A 493 20.92 25.69 -10.63
N ARG A 494 19.93 24.82 -10.86
CA ARG A 494 20.07 23.36 -10.82
C ARG A 494 19.71 22.77 -12.18
N ASN A 495 20.39 21.68 -12.54
CA ASN A 495 19.96 20.85 -13.66
C ASN A 495 18.90 19.87 -13.14
N TYR A 496 17.64 20.06 -13.49
CA TYR A 496 16.57 19.10 -13.18
C TYR A 496 16.40 18.05 -14.27
N THR A 497 16.91 18.33 -15.47
CA THR A 497 16.66 17.50 -16.65
C THR A 497 17.69 16.41 -16.84
N ASN A 498 17.23 15.19 -17.15
CA ASN A 498 18.07 14.05 -17.57
C ASN A 498 19.27 13.80 -16.64
N ASN A 499 19.05 13.95 -15.33
CA ASN A 499 20.05 13.53 -14.35
C ASN A 499 20.22 12.00 -14.44
N PRO A 500 21.41 11.47 -14.11
CA PRO A 500 21.67 10.03 -14.10
C PRO A 500 20.97 9.36 -12.90
N VAL A 501 19.64 9.45 -12.87
CA VAL A 501 18.77 8.96 -11.82
C VAL A 501 17.66 8.12 -12.45
N LYS A 502 17.33 7.02 -11.79
CA LYS A 502 16.24 6.10 -12.19
C LYS A 502 15.45 5.70 -10.95
N LEU A 503 14.14 5.60 -11.07
CA LEU A 503 13.26 4.98 -10.07
C LEU A 503 12.88 3.59 -10.57
N GLU A 504 13.12 2.55 -9.75
CA GLU A 504 12.52 1.24 -9.97
C GLU A 504 11.20 1.21 -9.20
N ILE A 505 10.07 1.25 -9.93
CA ILE A 505 8.73 1.31 -9.37
C ILE A 505 8.05 -0.05 -9.57
N GLY A 506 7.80 -0.77 -8.49
CA GLY A 506 6.89 -1.90 -8.51
C GLY A 506 5.44 -1.41 -8.60
N SER A 507 4.64 -2.00 -9.47
CA SER A 507 3.19 -1.76 -9.53
C SER A 507 2.43 -3.08 -9.47
N LEU A 508 1.23 -3.04 -8.88
CA LEU A 508 0.28 -4.13 -9.00
C LEU A 508 -0.07 -4.43 -10.47
N SER A 509 -0.09 -3.40 -11.33
CA SER A 509 -0.36 -3.49 -12.76
C SER A 509 0.66 -2.67 -13.57
N PRO A 510 1.85 -3.21 -13.92
CA PRO A 510 2.86 -2.48 -14.69
C PRO A 510 2.33 -1.95 -16.02
N GLU A 511 1.51 -2.71 -16.72
CA GLU A 511 0.86 -2.33 -17.97
C GLU A 511 -0.11 -1.16 -17.72
N GLY A 512 -1.00 -1.28 -16.73
CA GLY A 512 -1.90 -0.19 -16.35
C GLY A 512 -1.18 1.06 -15.84
N PHE A 513 -0.01 0.87 -15.20
CA PHE A 513 0.84 1.97 -14.73
C PHE A 513 1.47 2.73 -15.90
N LEU A 514 1.99 2.03 -16.92
CA LEU A 514 2.51 2.66 -18.14
C LEU A 514 1.42 3.32 -18.98
N GLU A 515 0.23 2.72 -19.06
CA GLU A 515 -0.93 3.34 -19.71
C GLU A 515 -1.27 4.67 -19.02
N THR A 516 -1.38 4.65 -17.69
CA THR A 516 -1.63 5.86 -16.88
C THR A 516 -0.58 6.95 -17.10
N ILE A 517 0.70 6.58 -17.24
CA ILE A 517 1.77 7.53 -17.57
C ILE A 517 1.56 8.13 -18.97
N GLY A 518 1.24 7.29 -19.96
CA GLY A 518 0.98 7.74 -21.34
C GLY A 518 -0.22 8.67 -21.44
N ASP A 519 -1.31 8.34 -20.76
CA ASP A 519 -2.53 9.15 -20.69
C ASP A 519 -2.30 10.51 -20.02
N ALA A 520 -1.37 10.57 -19.07
CA ALA A 520 -0.89 11.82 -18.45
C ALA A 520 0.02 12.66 -19.37
N GLY A 521 0.26 12.21 -20.61
CA GLY A 521 1.10 12.89 -21.61
C GLY A 521 2.60 12.74 -21.37
N GLN A 522 3.01 11.85 -20.47
CA GLN A 522 4.41 11.56 -20.21
C GLN A 522 4.95 10.50 -21.18
N ARG A 523 6.27 10.41 -21.31
CA ARG A 523 6.91 9.57 -22.32
C ARG A 523 6.98 8.12 -21.85
N VAL A 524 6.36 7.20 -22.60
CA VAL A 524 6.59 5.76 -22.46
C VAL A 524 7.66 5.35 -23.48
N ASP A 525 8.82 4.92 -22.98
CA ASP A 525 9.97 4.50 -23.79
C ASP A 525 9.80 3.06 -24.27
N GLN A 526 9.24 2.19 -23.41
CA GLN A 526 9.08 0.77 -23.67
C GLN A 526 7.84 0.25 -22.93
N GLN A 527 7.01 -0.52 -23.62
CA GLN A 527 5.98 -1.33 -22.97
C GLN A 527 6.60 -2.48 -22.17
N VAL A 528 5.79 -3.16 -21.37
CA VAL A 528 6.26 -4.28 -20.54
C VAL A 528 6.75 -5.43 -21.44
N THR A 529 8.01 -5.84 -21.25
CA THR A 529 8.62 -7.01 -21.91
C THR A 529 9.55 -7.73 -20.94
N GLU A 530 9.90 -8.98 -21.20
CA GLU A 530 10.91 -9.71 -20.43
C GLU A 530 12.28 -9.03 -20.56
N ASP A 531 12.99 -8.87 -19.44
CA ASP A 531 14.35 -8.34 -19.37
C ASP A 531 15.34 -9.45 -18.95
N PRO A 532 16.16 -9.97 -19.89
CA PRO A 532 17.13 -11.03 -19.59
C PRO A 532 18.17 -10.65 -18.53
N SER A 533 18.45 -9.35 -18.34
CA SER A 533 19.35 -8.88 -17.28
C SER A 533 18.74 -8.99 -15.88
N ARG A 534 17.46 -9.36 -15.81
CA ARG A 534 16.66 -9.51 -14.59
C ARG A 534 16.00 -10.87 -14.50
N ASN A 535 16.65 -11.93 -14.99
CA ASN A 535 16.09 -13.28 -15.00
C ASN A 535 14.70 -13.33 -15.68
N ASP A 536 14.55 -12.60 -16.79
CA ASP A 536 13.33 -12.51 -17.59
C ASP A 536 12.12 -11.94 -16.83
N GLU A 537 12.36 -11.17 -15.76
CA GLU A 537 11.31 -10.33 -15.15
C GLU A 537 10.68 -9.41 -16.19
N LEU A 538 9.37 -9.16 -16.05
CA LEU A 538 8.64 -8.20 -16.87
C LEU A 538 8.97 -6.77 -16.46
N VAL A 539 9.46 -5.97 -17.42
CA VAL A 539 9.92 -4.58 -17.22
C VAL A 539 9.37 -3.66 -18.30
N GLY A 540 8.89 -2.50 -17.90
CA GLY A 540 8.60 -1.37 -18.78
C GLY A 540 9.44 -0.14 -18.45
N TYR A 541 9.50 0.80 -19.39
CA TYR A 541 10.27 2.04 -19.23
C TYR A 541 9.46 3.25 -19.62
N ALA A 542 9.54 4.27 -18.78
CA ALA A 542 8.96 5.58 -19.03
C ALA A 542 9.84 6.70 -18.47
N ARG A 543 9.41 7.95 -18.68
CA ARG A 543 10.03 9.14 -18.11
C ARG A 543 8.99 10.13 -17.63
N ASP A 544 9.29 10.79 -16.53
CA ASP A 544 8.55 11.99 -16.10
C ASP A 544 8.95 13.23 -16.93
N ALA A 545 8.34 14.36 -16.60
CA ALA A 545 8.54 15.63 -17.30
C ALA A 545 9.98 16.17 -17.21
N ASP A 546 10.70 15.80 -16.15
CA ASP A 546 12.11 16.15 -15.93
C ASP A 546 13.08 15.13 -16.56
N GLY A 547 12.55 14.07 -17.18
CA GLY A 547 13.34 13.02 -17.85
C GLY A 547 13.89 11.96 -16.91
N THR A 548 13.46 11.94 -15.64
CA THR A 548 13.79 10.87 -14.68
C THR A 548 13.30 9.55 -15.25
N VAL A 549 14.17 8.53 -15.32
CA VAL A 549 13.78 7.22 -15.83
C VAL A 549 12.91 6.51 -14.80
N LEU A 550 11.77 6.00 -15.24
CA LEU A 550 10.90 5.11 -14.48
C LEU A 550 11.04 3.70 -15.06
N GLU A 551 11.70 2.81 -14.32
CA GLU A 551 11.73 1.37 -14.61
C GLU A 551 10.57 0.73 -13.86
N VAL A 552 9.54 0.32 -14.59
CA VAL A 552 8.28 -0.18 -14.04
C VAL A 552 8.32 -1.70 -13.99
N LEU A 553 8.09 -2.26 -12.81
CA LEU A 553 8.23 -3.68 -12.48
C LEU A 553 6.93 -4.21 -11.88
N LEU A 554 6.73 -5.53 -11.92
CA LEU A 554 5.67 -6.16 -11.12
C LEU A 554 6.02 -6.08 -9.63
N ALA A 555 5.10 -5.55 -8.82
CA ALA A 555 5.28 -5.50 -7.37
C ALA A 555 5.30 -6.92 -6.75
N PRO A 556 5.98 -7.13 -5.61
CA PRO A 556 6.14 -8.47 -5.00
C PRO A 556 4.80 -9.17 -4.70
N TRP A 557 3.77 -8.42 -4.34
CA TRP A 557 2.43 -8.96 -4.07
C TRP A 557 1.63 -9.28 -5.34
N GLY A 558 2.10 -8.92 -6.54
CA GLY A 558 1.52 -9.37 -7.80
C GLY A 558 2.16 -10.65 -8.34
N GLN A 559 3.19 -11.17 -7.66
CA GLN A 559 3.87 -12.40 -8.02
C GLN A 559 3.17 -13.59 -7.33
N THR A 560 2.97 -14.70 -8.04
CA THR A 560 2.66 -15.97 -7.38
C THR A 560 3.87 -16.38 -6.54
N ALA A 561 3.66 -16.78 -5.29
CA ALA A 561 4.71 -17.45 -4.54
C ALA A 561 5.19 -18.69 -5.34
N PRO A 562 6.51 -18.93 -5.45
CA PRO A 562 7.04 -20.09 -6.17
C PRO A 562 6.62 -21.43 -5.57
#